data_AF-A0A7X7F0K1-F1
#
_entry.id   AF-A0A7X7F0K1-F1
#
_cell.length_a   1.000
_cell.length_b   1.000
_cell.length_c   1.000
_cell.angle_alpha   90.00
_cell.angle_beta   90.00
_cell.angle_gamma   90.00
#
_symmetry.space_group_name_H-M   'P 1'
#
loop_
_entity.id
_entity.type
_entity.pdbx_description
1 polymer ?
#
loop_
_entity_poly.entity_id
_entity_poly.type
_entity_poly.pdbx_seq_one_letter_code
_entity_poly.pdbx_strand_id
1 'polypeptide(L)'
;MRGFRPITCFLLATPMAMGVYSSSMRTAFGQELPNIPIQDAPETFTDASTDGNIEVMTRGPIHEAFASPINAGGGDPLAVPNQPPEPIEEVPPDVKPEDESAVWIGGYWAWDDDRNDFNWVSGVWRVPPPGKTWVAGYWTEAPGGYSWVSGFWAAADQEQVAYYPQPPESLEQGPTSEPPSPDDVWISGCWMWSESGYAWRPGYWAAGRPNWIWTSASYYWSPRGWVFRDGYWDYQLARRGLLFAPVHFRGNYYRRPGFHYTPSVVWNARYLPFALFLRPSYGHYYYGDYYASSYDRLGFYP
;
A
#
# COMPACT_ATOMS: atom_id res chain seq x y z
N MET A 1 14.24 70.26 40.10
CA MET A 1 13.79 69.01 39.45
C MET A 1 12.70 69.41 38.45
N ARG A 2 13.05 69.70 37.19
CA ARG A 2 12.85 68.79 36.03
C ARG A 2 11.44 68.17 36.09
N GLY A 3 10.40 68.63 35.40
CA GLY A 3 10.29 69.34 34.14
C GLY A 3 9.96 68.34 33.03
N PHE A 4 8.72 68.36 32.51
CA PHE A 4 8.37 68.46 31.08
C PHE A 4 6.88 68.19 30.84
N ARG A 5 6.29 69.02 29.96
CA ARG A 5 4.93 68.91 29.37
C ARG A 5 4.89 67.80 28.31
N PRO A 6 3.67 67.38 27.91
CA PRO A 6 3.35 67.26 26.48
C PRO A 6 2.09 68.09 26.20
N ILE A 7 2.05 69.10 25.34
CA ILE A 7 2.36 69.19 23.89
C ILE A 7 1.46 68.27 23.07
N THR A 8 0.36 68.86 22.63
CA THR A 8 -0.41 68.52 21.44
C THR A 8 0.53 68.33 20.26
N CYS A 9 0.69 67.11 19.77
CA CYS A 9 1.43 66.83 18.55
C CYS A 9 0.44 66.40 17.46
N PHE A 10 0.27 67.27 16.47
CA PHE A 10 -0.17 66.89 15.13
C PHE A 10 0.80 65.82 14.61
N LEU A 11 0.29 64.63 14.30
CA LEU A 11 0.98 63.68 13.42
C LEU A 11 0.27 63.69 12.08
N LEU A 12 1.03 64.13 11.08
CA LEU A 12 0.74 64.00 9.66
C LEU A 12 0.42 62.54 9.34
N ALA A 13 -0.81 62.27 8.93
CA ALA A 13 -1.17 61.04 8.27
C ALA A 13 -0.45 60.99 6.91
N THR A 14 0.63 60.23 6.85
CA THR A 14 1.22 59.78 5.59
C THR A 14 0.71 58.37 5.36
N PRO A 15 0.04 58.06 4.23
CA PRO A 15 -0.45 56.71 3.98
C PRO A 15 0.75 55.83 3.60
N MET A 16 1.15 54.93 4.49
CA MET A 16 2.01 53.81 4.13
C MET A 16 1.10 52.73 3.56
N ALA A 17 1.29 52.43 2.28
CA ALA A 17 0.51 51.47 1.52
C ALA A 17 0.46 50.12 2.25
N MET A 18 -0.76 49.71 2.63
CA MET A 18 -1.07 48.31 2.92
C MET A 18 -1.03 47.56 1.58
N GLY A 19 0.15 47.08 1.21
CA GLY A 19 0.30 46.08 0.17
C GLY A 19 -0.38 44.80 0.68
N VAL A 20 -1.59 44.56 0.21
CA VAL A 20 -2.26 43.26 0.35
C VAL A 20 -1.38 42.23 -0.35
N TYR A 21 -0.58 41.47 0.41
CA TYR A 21 0.05 40.26 -0.10
C TYR A 21 -1.05 39.22 -0.30
N SER A 22 -1.66 39.27 -1.48
CA SER A 22 -2.40 38.16 -2.05
C SER A 22 -1.41 37.03 -2.31
N SER A 23 -1.30 36.10 -1.35
CA SER A 23 -0.68 34.79 -1.59
C SER A 23 -1.60 34.02 -2.54
N SER A 24 -1.42 34.27 -3.83
CA SER A 24 -1.98 33.43 -4.87
C SER A 24 -1.24 32.09 -4.81
N MET A 25 -1.85 31.08 -4.18
CA MET A 25 -1.63 29.68 -4.53
C MET A 25 -1.96 29.56 -6.02
N ARG A 26 -0.94 29.74 -6.87
CA ARG A 26 -1.02 29.33 -8.26
C ARG A 26 -0.82 27.84 -8.28
N THR A 27 -1.94 27.16 -8.30
CA THR A 27 -2.10 25.82 -8.85
C THR A 27 -1.25 25.68 -10.12
N ALA A 28 -0.13 24.97 -10.01
CA ALA A 28 0.64 24.54 -11.18
C ALA A 28 -0.06 23.32 -11.82
N PHE A 29 -1.27 23.54 -12.36
CA PHE A 29 -1.82 22.66 -13.40
C PHE A 29 -1.40 23.25 -14.74
N GLY A 30 -0.63 22.49 -15.52
CA GLY A 30 -0.31 22.85 -16.89
C GLY A 30 1.09 22.49 -17.35
N GLN A 31 1.55 21.27 -17.07
CA GLN A 31 2.49 20.63 -17.98
C GLN A 31 1.71 19.54 -18.71
N GLU A 32 1.48 19.76 -20.00
CA GLU A 32 0.84 18.81 -20.90
C GLU A 32 1.66 17.51 -20.85
N LEU A 33 1.11 16.47 -20.22
CA LEU A 33 1.72 15.14 -20.22
C LEU A 33 1.87 14.71 -21.69
N PRO A 34 3.01 14.11 -22.07
CA PRO A 34 3.13 13.55 -23.41
C PRO A 34 1.94 12.61 -23.66
N ASN A 35 1.32 12.74 -24.84
CA ASN A 35 0.24 11.87 -25.30
C ASN A 35 0.81 10.46 -25.50
N ILE A 36 0.90 9.69 -24.43
CA ILE A 36 1.25 8.26 -24.48
C ILE A 36 0.00 7.55 -25.00
N PRO A 37 0.11 6.75 -26.08
CA PRO A 37 -1.01 6.00 -26.61
C PRO A 37 -1.72 5.26 -25.48
N ILE A 38 -3.04 5.44 -25.41
CA ILE A 38 -3.89 4.70 -24.49
C ILE A 38 -3.70 3.23 -24.84
N GLN A 39 -3.07 2.48 -23.93
CA GLN A 39 -3.19 1.03 -23.97
C GLN A 39 -4.58 0.76 -23.40
N ASP A 40 -5.56 0.70 -24.30
CA ASP A 40 -6.88 0.22 -23.95
C ASP A 40 -6.68 -1.17 -23.34
N ALA A 41 -6.99 -1.31 -22.06
CA ALA A 41 -7.25 -2.63 -21.52
C ALA A 41 -8.28 -3.26 -22.47
N PRO A 42 -8.07 -4.50 -22.95
CA PRO A 42 -9.01 -5.10 -23.88
C PRO A 42 -10.41 -5.01 -23.26
N GLU A 43 -11.33 -4.32 -23.93
CA GLU A 43 -12.74 -4.16 -23.54
C GLU A 43 -13.53 -5.49 -23.62
N THR A 44 -12.85 -6.63 -23.58
CA THR A 44 -13.50 -7.91 -23.30
C THR A 44 -13.87 -7.96 -21.83
N PHE A 45 -14.95 -7.24 -21.49
CA PHE A 45 -15.82 -7.64 -20.40
C PHE A 45 -16.48 -8.95 -20.81
N THR A 46 -15.76 -10.06 -20.65
CA THR A 46 -16.47 -11.34 -20.51
C THR A 46 -17.32 -11.21 -19.27
N ASP A 47 -18.62 -11.43 -19.44
CA ASP A 47 -19.68 -11.32 -18.43
C ASP A 47 -19.38 -12.25 -17.23
N ALA A 48 -18.53 -11.80 -16.32
CA ALA A 48 -17.87 -12.69 -15.37
C ALA A 48 -18.57 -12.86 -14.04
N SER A 49 -19.89 -12.62 -14.02
CA SER A 49 -20.76 -13.04 -12.93
C SER A 49 -21.96 -13.81 -13.49
N THR A 50 -21.73 -14.83 -14.30
CA THR A 50 -22.81 -15.77 -14.68
C THR A 50 -23.18 -16.72 -13.54
N ASP A 51 -22.39 -16.72 -12.46
CA ASP A 51 -22.58 -17.57 -11.30
C ASP A 51 -22.99 -16.76 -10.07
N GLY A 52 -24.27 -16.84 -9.72
CA GLY A 52 -24.84 -16.12 -8.57
C GLY A 52 -24.23 -16.48 -7.20
N ASN A 53 -23.27 -17.42 -7.15
CA ASN A 53 -22.53 -17.77 -5.94
C ASN A 53 -21.17 -17.06 -5.82
N ILE A 54 -20.72 -16.36 -6.85
CA ILE A 54 -19.48 -15.57 -6.85
C ILE A 54 -19.85 -14.10 -6.95
N GLU A 55 -19.57 -13.35 -5.90
CA GLU A 55 -19.74 -11.89 -5.87
C GLU A 55 -18.40 -11.22 -6.12
N VAL A 56 -18.26 -10.55 -7.27
CA VAL A 56 -17.09 -9.70 -7.52
C VAL A 56 -17.21 -8.42 -6.70
N MET A 57 -16.20 -8.14 -5.89
CA MET A 57 -16.20 -7.00 -5.00
C MET A 57 -15.76 -5.73 -5.72
N THR A 58 -16.42 -4.62 -5.43
CA THR A 58 -16.05 -3.28 -5.94
C THR A 58 -15.10 -2.52 -5.02
N ARG A 59 -14.84 -3.07 -3.82
CA ARG A 59 -13.90 -2.59 -2.82
C ARG A 59 -13.30 -3.77 -2.07
N GLY A 60 -12.16 -3.60 -1.43
CA GLY A 60 -11.52 -4.68 -0.68
C GLY A 60 -10.00 -4.55 -0.60
N PRO A 61 -9.33 -5.53 0.01
CA PRO A 61 -7.88 -5.54 0.11
C PRO A 61 -7.25 -5.64 -1.28
N ILE A 62 -6.16 -4.92 -1.47
CA ILE A 62 -5.27 -5.04 -2.62
C ILE A 62 -4.32 -6.20 -2.34
N HIS A 63 -4.11 -7.07 -3.32
CA HIS A 63 -3.13 -8.15 -3.24
C HIS A 63 -1.75 -7.57 -2.92
N GLU A 64 -1.14 -8.01 -1.81
CA GLU A 64 0.10 -7.44 -1.25
C GLU A 64 1.31 -7.50 -2.20
N ALA A 65 1.39 -8.51 -3.07
CA ALA A 65 2.39 -8.57 -4.16
C ALA A 65 2.28 -7.40 -5.16
N PHE A 66 1.09 -6.84 -5.33
CA PHE A 66 0.85 -5.67 -6.19
C PHE A 66 1.22 -4.38 -5.47
N ALA A 67 0.77 -4.20 -4.22
CA ALA A 67 1.16 -3.09 -3.37
C ALA A 67 1.00 -3.47 -1.89
N SER A 68 2.01 -3.17 -1.09
CA SER A 68 2.01 -3.40 0.36
C SER A 68 2.34 -2.09 1.09
N PRO A 69 1.72 -1.83 2.25
CA PRO A 69 2.05 -0.65 3.03
C PRO A 69 3.41 -0.74 3.72
N ILE A 70 3.93 0.43 4.09
CA ILE A 70 5.06 0.54 5.03
C ILE A 70 4.54 0.08 6.39
N ASN A 71 5.12 -0.99 6.91
CA ASN A 71 4.79 -1.45 8.25
C ASN A 71 5.77 -0.79 9.22
N ALA A 72 5.30 0.22 9.93
CA ALA A 72 6.12 1.05 10.84
C ALA A 72 6.53 0.32 12.14
N GLY A 73 6.30 -1.00 12.23
CA GLY A 73 6.86 -1.85 13.29
C GLY A 73 6.23 -1.66 14.67
N GLY A 74 4.91 -1.40 14.74
CA GLY A 74 4.29 -0.93 15.99
C GLY A 74 2.90 -1.48 16.34
N GLY A 75 2.47 -2.61 15.79
CA GLY A 75 1.16 -3.19 16.12
C GLY A 75 1.19 -4.71 16.27
N ASP A 76 0.37 -5.23 17.18
CA ASP A 76 0.06 -6.65 17.21
C ASP A 76 -0.65 -7.03 15.89
N PRO A 77 -0.31 -8.18 15.29
CA PRO A 77 -1.03 -8.66 14.12
C PRO A 77 -2.51 -8.82 14.45
N LEU A 78 -3.38 -8.54 13.49
CA LEU A 78 -4.80 -8.85 13.63
C LEU A 78 -4.98 -10.35 13.85
N ALA A 79 -5.62 -10.72 14.96
CA ALA A 79 -6.14 -12.07 15.19
C ALA A 79 -7.64 -12.10 14.86
N VAL A 80 -8.05 -13.05 14.03
CA VAL A 80 -9.43 -13.27 13.61
C VAL A 80 -9.97 -14.55 14.25
N PRO A 81 -11.26 -14.61 14.59
CA PRO A 81 -11.81 -15.72 15.39
C PRO A 81 -11.94 -17.04 14.62
N ASN A 82 -12.03 -16.96 13.29
CA ASN A 82 -12.33 -18.10 12.43
C ASN A 82 -11.08 -18.59 11.71
N GLN A 83 -10.96 -19.92 11.58
CA GLN A 83 -9.93 -20.51 10.73
C GLN A 83 -10.23 -20.15 9.27
N PRO A 84 -9.24 -19.72 8.48
CA PRO A 84 -9.42 -19.57 7.04
C PRO A 84 -9.81 -20.92 6.42
N PRO A 85 -10.64 -20.93 5.37
CA PRO A 85 -10.84 -22.14 4.60
C PRO A 85 -9.53 -22.64 3.97
N GLU A 86 -9.53 -23.90 3.52
CA GLU A 86 -8.44 -24.40 2.68
C GLU A 86 -8.27 -23.50 1.43
N PRO A 87 -7.03 -23.26 0.97
CA PRO A 87 -6.79 -22.52 -0.27
C PRO A 87 -7.55 -23.16 -1.44
N ILE A 88 -8.13 -22.32 -2.30
CA ILE A 88 -8.78 -22.80 -3.52
C ILE A 88 -7.74 -23.00 -4.64
N GLU A 89 -8.09 -23.82 -5.63
CA GLU A 89 -7.36 -23.86 -6.88
C GLU A 89 -7.71 -22.63 -7.72
N GLU A 90 -6.81 -21.65 -7.74
CA GLU A 90 -6.95 -20.48 -8.61
C GLU A 90 -6.19 -20.67 -9.91
N VAL A 91 -6.89 -20.57 -11.03
CA VAL A 91 -6.34 -20.73 -12.38
C VAL A 91 -6.01 -19.34 -12.94
N PRO A 92 -4.76 -19.10 -13.40
CA PRO A 92 -4.38 -17.83 -14.00
C PRO A 92 -5.29 -17.49 -15.19
N PRO A 93 -5.75 -16.24 -15.32
CA PRO A 93 -6.49 -15.81 -16.50
C PRO A 93 -5.59 -15.77 -17.73
N ASP A 94 -6.14 -16.10 -18.90
CA ASP A 94 -5.41 -16.06 -20.19
C ASP A 94 -4.94 -14.64 -20.55
N VAL A 95 -5.63 -13.62 -20.03
CA VAL A 95 -5.25 -12.21 -20.18
C VAL A 95 -4.03 -11.93 -19.31
N LYS A 96 -2.85 -11.81 -19.94
CA LYS A 96 -1.56 -11.49 -19.33
C LYS A 96 -1.06 -10.12 -19.81
N PRO A 97 -0.30 -9.34 -18.99
CA PRO A 97 0.46 -8.19 -19.49
C PRO A 97 1.34 -8.52 -20.70
N GLU A 98 1.57 -7.52 -21.56
CA GLU A 98 2.51 -7.63 -22.68
C GLU A 98 3.95 -7.90 -22.24
N ASP A 99 4.30 -7.48 -21.02
CA ASP A 99 5.61 -7.75 -20.44
C ASP A 99 5.78 -9.25 -20.18
N GLU A 100 6.66 -9.90 -20.95
CA GLU A 100 6.92 -11.33 -20.86
C GLU A 100 7.43 -11.76 -19.48
N SER A 101 8.07 -10.86 -18.73
CA SER A 101 8.57 -11.12 -17.38
C SER A 101 7.47 -11.16 -16.32
N ALA A 102 6.23 -10.80 -16.67
CA ALA A 102 5.10 -10.93 -15.75
C ALA A 102 4.88 -12.39 -15.34
N VAL A 103 4.73 -12.61 -14.04
CA VAL A 103 4.45 -13.90 -13.41
C VAL A 103 3.06 -13.89 -12.78
N TRP A 104 2.43 -15.07 -12.72
CA TRP A 104 1.20 -15.24 -11.96
C TRP A 104 1.54 -15.44 -10.48
N ILE A 105 0.89 -14.67 -9.61
CA ILE A 105 0.95 -14.84 -8.16
C ILE A 105 -0.47 -15.13 -7.70
N GLY A 106 -0.67 -16.33 -7.16
CA GLY A 106 -1.99 -16.79 -6.70
C GLY A 106 -2.48 -16.03 -5.48
N GLY A 107 -3.80 -15.95 -5.38
CA GLY A 107 -4.55 -15.30 -4.34
C GLY A 107 -4.60 -16.05 -3.02
N TYR A 108 -5.32 -15.46 -2.06
CA TYR A 108 -5.42 -15.97 -0.71
C TYR A 108 -6.69 -15.48 0.00
N TRP A 109 -7.07 -16.16 1.08
CA TRP A 109 -8.19 -15.75 1.92
C TRP A 109 -7.83 -14.51 2.74
N ALA A 110 -8.69 -13.48 2.68
CA ALA A 110 -8.65 -12.33 3.57
C ALA A 110 -9.92 -12.24 4.42
N TRP A 111 -9.76 -11.82 5.67
CA TRP A 111 -10.87 -11.61 6.59
C TRP A 111 -11.61 -10.30 6.28
N ASP A 112 -12.94 -10.37 6.27
CA ASP A 112 -13.85 -9.24 6.12
C ASP A 112 -14.65 -9.04 7.40
N ASP A 113 -14.33 -7.96 8.12
CA ASP A 113 -14.99 -7.61 9.38
C ASP A 113 -16.46 -7.21 9.22
N ASP A 114 -16.86 -6.67 8.06
CA ASP A 114 -18.25 -6.29 7.80
C ASP A 114 -19.13 -7.54 7.62
N ARG A 115 -18.58 -8.56 6.95
CA ARG A 115 -19.27 -9.83 6.67
C ARG A 115 -19.06 -10.88 7.77
N ASN A 116 -18.05 -10.70 8.63
CA ASN A 116 -17.60 -11.71 9.59
C ASN A 116 -17.30 -13.06 8.90
N ASP A 117 -16.70 -12.97 7.71
CA ASP A 117 -16.39 -14.11 6.83
C ASP A 117 -15.13 -13.82 5.99
N PHE A 118 -14.68 -14.79 5.22
CA PHE A 118 -13.53 -14.65 4.33
C PHE A 118 -13.94 -14.27 2.90
N ASN A 119 -13.17 -13.36 2.32
CA ASN A 119 -13.17 -13.09 0.88
C ASN A 119 -11.88 -13.62 0.28
N TRP A 120 -11.93 -14.00 -0.99
CA TRP A 120 -10.75 -14.37 -1.75
C TRP A 120 -10.13 -13.12 -2.36
N VAL A 121 -8.91 -12.79 -1.95
CA VAL A 121 -8.07 -11.80 -2.63
C VAL A 121 -7.54 -12.47 -3.88
N SER A 122 -8.13 -12.14 -5.03
CA SER A 122 -7.76 -12.72 -6.31
C SER A 122 -6.28 -12.51 -6.61
N GLY A 123 -5.68 -13.49 -7.26
CA GLY A 123 -4.29 -13.44 -7.71
C GLY A 123 -4.01 -12.29 -8.68
N VAL A 124 -2.73 -12.07 -8.99
CA VAL A 124 -2.28 -10.98 -9.85
C VAL A 124 -1.30 -11.46 -10.91
N TRP A 125 -1.40 -10.88 -12.10
CA TRP A 125 -0.27 -10.88 -13.02
C TRP A 125 0.67 -9.75 -12.61
N ARG A 126 1.93 -10.07 -12.32
CA ARG A 126 2.86 -9.13 -11.69
C ARG A 126 4.24 -9.20 -12.34
N VAL A 127 4.75 -8.05 -12.78
CA VAL A 127 6.15 -7.89 -13.22
C VAL A 127 7.05 -7.78 -11.98
N PRO A 128 7.89 -8.78 -11.65
CA PRO A 128 8.69 -8.73 -10.43
C PRO A 128 9.55 -7.46 -10.36
N PRO A 129 9.64 -6.79 -9.20
CA PRO A 129 10.62 -5.72 -9.02
C PRO A 129 12.03 -6.26 -9.32
N PRO A 130 12.95 -5.45 -9.87
CA PRO A 130 14.27 -5.93 -10.27
C PRO A 130 15.04 -6.58 -9.12
N GLY A 131 15.56 -7.79 -9.38
CA GLY A 131 16.33 -8.55 -8.40
C GLY A 131 15.52 -9.05 -7.20
N LYS A 132 14.19 -9.12 -7.31
CA LYS A 132 13.31 -9.61 -6.25
C LYS A 132 12.58 -10.89 -6.64
N THR A 133 12.26 -11.69 -5.64
CA THR A 133 11.36 -12.84 -5.74
C THR A 133 10.23 -12.70 -4.72
N TRP A 134 9.05 -13.26 -5.04
CA TRP A 134 7.88 -13.20 -4.16
C TRP A 134 7.94 -14.31 -3.13
N VAL A 135 7.77 -13.94 -1.86
CA VAL A 135 7.51 -14.87 -0.75
C VAL A 135 6.04 -14.70 -0.36
N ALA A 136 5.23 -15.74 -0.57
CA ALA A 136 3.81 -15.70 -0.28
C ALA A 136 3.54 -15.62 1.23
N GLY A 137 2.50 -14.86 1.59
CA GLY A 137 1.96 -14.85 2.94
C GLY A 137 1.23 -16.14 3.28
N TYR A 138 0.90 -16.31 4.55
CA TYR A 138 0.18 -17.48 5.04
C TYR A 138 -0.58 -17.20 6.32
N TRP A 139 -1.63 -17.97 6.56
CA TRP A 139 -2.33 -17.97 7.84
C TRP A 139 -1.64 -18.86 8.86
N THR A 140 -1.64 -18.43 10.11
CA THR A 140 -1.09 -19.16 11.26
C THR A 140 -2.01 -19.03 12.46
N GLU A 141 -1.99 -20.03 13.35
CA GLU A 141 -2.57 -19.88 14.68
C GLU A 141 -1.80 -18.80 15.47
N ALA A 142 -2.54 -17.98 16.20
CA ALA A 142 -2.02 -16.90 17.04
C ALA A 142 -2.87 -16.76 18.32
N PRO A 143 -2.37 -16.11 19.38
CA PRO A 143 -3.20 -15.78 20.53
C PRO A 143 -4.45 -15.00 20.09
N GLY A 144 -5.63 -15.52 20.40
CA GLY A 144 -6.91 -14.91 19.99
C GLY A 144 -7.52 -15.44 18.68
N GLY A 145 -6.88 -16.40 18.01
CA GLY A 145 -7.44 -17.09 16.85
C GLY A 145 -6.41 -17.35 15.76
N TYR A 146 -6.60 -16.74 14.59
CA TYR A 146 -5.75 -16.90 13.42
C TYR A 146 -5.25 -15.54 12.94
N SER A 147 -3.99 -15.47 12.52
CA SER A 147 -3.40 -14.23 11.99
C SER A 147 -2.81 -14.47 10.61
N TRP A 148 -2.91 -13.44 9.77
CA TRP A 148 -2.25 -13.40 8.47
C TRP A 148 -0.80 -12.94 8.65
N VAL A 149 0.13 -13.73 8.13
CA VAL A 149 1.53 -13.33 7.94
C VAL A 149 1.66 -12.81 6.52
N SER A 150 1.92 -11.52 6.36
CA SER A 150 2.07 -10.89 5.05
C SER A 150 3.24 -11.47 4.25
N GLY A 151 3.00 -11.68 2.96
CA GLY A 151 4.01 -11.92 1.96
C GLY A 151 4.79 -10.65 1.63
N PHE A 152 5.95 -10.84 0.99
CA PHE A 152 6.85 -9.74 0.67
C PHE A 152 7.78 -10.09 -0.49
N TRP A 153 8.33 -9.04 -1.10
CA TRP A 153 9.40 -9.15 -2.10
C TRP A 153 10.77 -9.28 -1.42
N ALA A 154 11.35 -10.48 -1.46
CA ALA A 154 12.69 -10.76 -0.96
C ALA A 154 13.75 -10.52 -2.06
N ALA A 155 15.02 -10.37 -1.69
CA ALA A 155 16.10 -10.38 -2.70
C ALA A 155 16.17 -11.76 -3.37
N ALA A 156 16.39 -11.80 -4.70
CA ALA A 156 16.34 -13.04 -5.47
C ALA A 156 17.48 -14.02 -5.13
N ASP A 157 18.60 -13.51 -4.60
CA ASP A 157 19.75 -14.28 -4.12
C ASP A 157 19.67 -14.64 -2.63
N GLN A 158 18.59 -14.25 -1.95
CA GLN A 158 18.39 -14.55 -0.54
C GLN A 158 17.93 -16.00 -0.36
N GLU A 159 18.83 -16.87 0.07
CA GLU A 159 18.51 -18.30 0.31
C GLU A 159 17.70 -18.53 1.59
N GLN A 160 17.84 -17.66 2.60
CA GLN A 160 17.20 -17.84 3.91
C GLN A 160 16.59 -16.54 4.42
N VAL A 161 15.42 -16.64 5.05
CA VAL A 161 14.77 -15.52 5.74
C VAL A 161 15.32 -15.41 7.15
N ALA A 162 15.95 -14.28 7.46
CA ALA A 162 16.38 -13.95 8.81
C ALA A 162 15.19 -13.44 9.65
N TYR A 163 15.11 -13.92 10.89
CA TYR A 163 14.12 -13.48 11.87
C TYR A 163 14.80 -12.66 12.96
N TYR A 164 14.21 -11.52 13.28
CA TYR A 164 14.70 -10.58 14.28
C TYR A 164 13.71 -10.47 15.45
N PRO A 165 14.14 -9.93 16.60
CA PRO A 165 13.23 -9.49 17.66
C PRO A 165 12.22 -8.44 17.17
N GLN A 166 11.30 -8.03 18.03
CA GLN A 166 10.41 -6.92 17.70
C GLN A 166 11.21 -5.63 17.50
N PRO A 167 11.07 -4.94 16.34
CA PRO A 167 11.68 -3.63 16.18
C PRO A 167 11.03 -2.64 17.16
N PRO A 168 11.81 -1.67 17.68
CA PRO A 168 11.22 -0.55 18.40
C PRO A 168 10.25 0.22 17.49
N GLU A 169 9.38 1.02 18.11
CA GLU A 169 8.54 1.97 17.37
C GLU A 169 9.38 2.83 16.42
N SER A 170 8.86 3.09 15.23
CA SER A 170 9.55 3.90 14.23
C SER A 170 9.84 5.31 14.76
N LEU A 171 11.05 5.81 14.51
CA LEU A 171 11.42 7.21 14.77
C LEU A 171 11.23 8.11 13.54
N GLU A 172 10.57 7.59 12.50
CA GLU A 172 10.38 8.28 11.23
C GLU A 172 9.43 9.47 11.39
N GLN A 173 9.89 10.66 10.99
CA GLN A 173 9.11 11.90 11.02
C GLN A 173 8.91 12.51 9.62
N GLY A 174 9.36 11.81 8.57
CA GLY A 174 9.42 12.35 7.22
C GLY A 174 10.56 13.36 7.03
N PRO A 175 10.56 14.09 5.90
CA PRO A 175 11.60 15.06 5.59
C PRO A 175 11.65 16.23 6.57
N THR A 176 12.84 16.59 7.03
CA THR A 176 13.10 17.76 7.88
C THR A 176 13.64 18.97 7.11
N SER A 177 13.91 18.79 5.82
CA SER A 177 14.31 19.85 4.89
C SER A 177 13.59 19.70 3.57
N GLU A 178 13.52 20.77 2.80
CA GLU A 178 13.12 20.72 1.39
C GLU A 178 14.02 19.76 0.60
N PRO A 179 13.50 19.13 -0.47
CA PRO A 179 14.31 18.30 -1.35
C PRO A 179 15.39 19.14 -2.05
N PRO A 180 16.64 18.64 -2.16
CA PRO A 180 17.70 19.32 -2.90
C PRO A 180 17.37 19.55 -4.39
N SER A 181 16.62 18.63 -5.00
CA SER A 181 16.11 18.71 -6.38
C SER A 181 14.62 18.34 -6.44
N PRO A 182 13.83 18.89 -7.39
CA PRO A 182 12.44 18.46 -7.60
C PRO A 182 12.27 16.97 -7.92
N ASP A 183 13.35 16.32 -8.39
CA ASP A 183 13.36 14.89 -8.72
C ASP A 183 13.77 14.01 -7.53
N ASP A 184 14.15 14.58 -6.39
CA ASP A 184 14.53 13.80 -5.21
C ASP A 184 13.30 13.21 -4.52
N VAL A 185 13.43 11.97 -4.07
CA VAL A 185 12.44 11.27 -3.26
C VAL A 185 12.94 11.13 -1.84
N TRP A 186 12.02 11.16 -0.89
CA TRP A 186 12.34 10.89 0.51
C TRP A 186 12.44 9.39 0.74
N ILE A 187 13.60 8.95 1.23
CA ILE A 187 13.83 7.59 1.69
C ILE A 187 13.57 7.57 3.19
N SER A 188 12.50 6.90 3.62
CA SER A 188 12.14 6.81 5.04
C SER A 188 13.26 6.21 5.88
N GLY A 189 13.45 6.76 7.07
CA GLY A 189 14.29 6.18 8.10
C GLY A 189 13.77 4.82 8.54
N CYS A 190 14.68 3.94 8.95
CA CYS A 190 14.31 2.61 9.41
C CYS A 190 15.33 2.06 10.40
N TRP A 191 14.85 1.16 11.26
CA TRP A 191 15.71 0.37 12.13
C TRP A 191 16.55 -0.63 11.32
N MET A 192 17.87 -0.56 11.45
CA MET A 192 18.81 -1.53 10.85
C MET A 192 19.28 -2.50 11.93
N TRP A 193 19.29 -3.78 11.63
CA TRP A 193 19.88 -4.78 12.54
C TRP A 193 21.41 -4.74 12.44
N SER A 194 22.08 -4.69 13.59
CA SER A 194 23.53 -4.70 13.73
C SER A 194 23.97 -5.73 14.78
N GLU A 195 25.29 -5.92 14.97
CA GLU A 195 25.82 -6.82 16.00
C GLU A 195 25.35 -6.47 17.43
N SER A 196 25.11 -5.18 17.70
CA SER A 196 24.61 -4.69 19.00
C SER A 196 23.08 -4.54 19.06
N GLY A 197 22.35 -5.06 18.08
CA GLY A 197 20.89 -4.91 17.96
C GLY A 197 20.46 -3.78 17.04
N TYR A 198 19.31 -3.17 17.30
CA TYR A 198 18.72 -2.15 16.42
C TYR A 198 19.46 -0.81 16.46
N ALA A 199 19.85 -0.33 15.28
CA ALA A 199 20.43 0.99 15.06
C ALA A 199 19.54 1.81 14.11
N TRP A 200 19.18 3.03 14.50
CA TRP A 200 18.33 3.88 13.66
C TRP A 200 19.13 4.45 12.49
N ARG A 201 18.66 4.22 11.26
CA ARG A 201 19.12 4.97 10.08
C ARG A 201 18.14 6.11 9.81
N PRO A 202 18.55 7.38 9.96
CA PRO A 202 17.70 8.52 9.59
C PRO A 202 17.28 8.47 8.13
N GLY A 203 16.08 8.98 7.84
CA GLY A 203 15.64 9.20 6.47
C GLY A 203 16.50 10.25 5.76
N TYR A 204 16.53 10.19 4.44
CA TYR A 204 17.34 11.08 3.62
C TYR A 204 16.72 11.29 2.23
N TRP A 205 17.05 12.41 1.60
CA TRP A 205 16.72 12.67 0.20
C TRP A 205 17.64 11.88 -0.72
N ALA A 206 17.08 11.20 -1.70
CA ALA A 206 17.82 10.48 -2.73
C ALA A 206 17.30 10.83 -4.12
N ALA A 207 18.18 10.79 -5.12
CA ALA A 207 17.80 10.99 -6.51
C ALA A 207 16.68 10.02 -6.90
N GLY A 208 15.56 10.57 -7.34
CA GLY A 208 14.45 9.80 -7.88
C GLY A 208 14.85 9.07 -9.15
N ARG A 209 14.10 8.01 -9.44
CA ARG A 209 14.22 7.29 -10.71
C ARG A 209 12.98 7.57 -11.55
N PRO A 210 13.10 8.18 -12.74
CA PRO A 210 11.95 8.46 -13.59
C PRO A 210 11.12 7.19 -13.84
N ASN A 211 9.81 7.27 -13.59
CA ASN A 211 8.86 6.16 -13.75
C ASN A 211 9.00 4.99 -12.75
N TRP A 212 9.70 5.18 -11.63
CA TRP A 212 9.79 4.23 -10.53
C TRP A 212 9.21 4.81 -9.25
N ILE A 213 8.70 3.94 -8.39
CA ILE A 213 8.21 4.26 -7.05
C ILE A 213 9.17 3.61 -6.05
N TRP A 214 9.66 4.41 -5.10
CA TRP A 214 10.41 3.88 -3.96
C TRP A 214 9.45 3.16 -3.00
N THR A 215 9.76 1.92 -2.68
CA THR A 215 9.11 1.14 -1.62
C THR A 215 10.04 1.08 -0.42
N SER A 216 9.64 1.71 0.69
CA SER A 216 10.50 1.81 1.87
C SER A 216 10.77 0.46 2.53
N ALA A 217 11.94 0.36 3.15
CA ALA A 217 12.31 -0.76 4.01
C ALA A 217 11.31 -0.86 5.17
N SER A 218 10.98 -2.08 5.60
CA SER A 218 10.01 -2.31 6.69
C SER A 218 10.23 -3.68 7.33
N TYR A 219 9.78 -3.82 8.58
CA TYR A 219 9.70 -5.12 9.24
C TYR A 219 8.28 -5.68 9.16
N TYR A 220 8.17 -6.96 8.85
CA TYR A 220 6.90 -7.69 8.80
C TYR A 220 6.85 -8.69 9.94
N TRP A 221 5.71 -8.74 10.63
CA TRP A 221 5.50 -9.70 11.71
C TRP A 221 5.39 -11.13 11.17
N SER A 222 5.91 -12.09 11.93
CA SER A 222 5.62 -13.51 11.81
C SER A 222 5.67 -14.18 13.19
N PRO A 223 5.12 -15.39 13.37
CA PRO A 223 5.20 -16.13 14.64
C PRO A 223 6.63 -16.41 15.11
N ARG A 224 7.60 -16.40 14.19
CA ARG A 224 9.01 -16.70 14.47
C ARG A 224 9.84 -15.45 14.79
N GLY A 225 9.23 -14.27 14.76
CA GLY A 225 9.89 -12.98 14.87
C GLY A 225 9.61 -12.09 13.68
N TRP A 226 10.40 -11.04 13.51
CA TRP A 226 10.18 -10.03 12.48
C TRP A 226 11.11 -10.22 11.31
N VAL A 227 10.58 -10.08 10.10
CA VAL A 227 11.32 -10.22 8.86
C VAL A 227 11.61 -8.83 8.30
N PHE A 228 12.90 -8.54 8.09
CA PHE A 228 13.29 -7.29 7.43
C PHE A 228 13.16 -7.41 5.92
N ARG A 229 12.37 -6.53 5.32
CA ARG A 229 12.35 -6.30 3.87
C ARG A 229 13.10 -5.02 3.58
N ASP A 230 14.19 -5.13 2.84
CA ASP A 230 14.94 -3.95 2.40
C ASP A 230 14.11 -3.07 1.46
N GLY A 231 14.45 -1.79 1.39
CA GLY A 231 13.82 -0.85 0.48
C GLY A 231 14.22 -1.15 -0.96
N TYR A 232 13.32 -0.90 -1.90
CA TYR A 232 13.58 -1.14 -3.32
C TYR A 232 12.78 -0.23 -4.23
N TRP A 233 13.30 -0.07 -5.44
CA TRP A 233 12.59 0.59 -6.52
C TRP A 233 11.65 -0.40 -7.19
N ASP A 234 10.39 0.00 -7.34
CA ASP A 234 9.36 -0.77 -8.02
C ASP A 234 8.75 0.05 -9.16
N TYR A 235 8.10 -0.62 -10.10
CA TYR A 235 7.36 0.03 -11.18
C TYR A 235 6.24 0.90 -10.61
N GLN A 236 5.87 1.95 -11.34
CA GLN A 236 4.61 2.66 -11.09
C GLN A 236 3.43 1.68 -11.07
N LEU A 237 2.42 1.94 -10.24
CA LEU A 237 1.26 1.04 -10.05
C LEU A 237 0.65 0.58 -11.39
N ALA A 238 0.44 1.52 -12.32
CA ALA A 238 -0.12 1.24 -13.65
C ALA A 238 0.74 0.31 -14.54
N ARG A 239 2.01 0.08 -14.18
CA ARG A 239 2.97 -0.75 -14.92
C ARG A 239 3.37 -2.02 -14.16
N ARG A 240 2.75 -2.28 -12.99
CA ARG A 240 3.06 -3.46 -12.16
C ARG A 240 2.51 -4.77 -12.73
N GLY A 241 1.49 -4.69 -13.59
CA GLY A 241 0.79 -5.83 -14.17
C GLY A 241 -0.72 -5.67 -14.04
N LEU A 242 -1.47 -6.77 -13.90
CA LEU A 242 -2.92 -6.77 -13.74
C LEU A 242 -3.30 -7.12 -12.30
N LEU A 243 -4.03 -6.20 -11.66
CA LEU A 243 -4.63 -6.40 -10.34
C LEU A 243 -6.08 -6.83 -10.52
N PHE A 244 -6.44 -8.02 -10.04
CA PHE A 244 -7.82 -8.50 -10.11
C PHE A 244 -8.60 -8.13 -8.84
N ALA A 245 -9.90 -7.88 -9.01
CA ALA A 245 -10.81 -7.60 -7.91
C ALA A 245 -10.94 -8.83 -7.00
N PRO A 246 -11.01 -8.65 -5.67
CA PRO A 246 -11.34 -9.74 -4.76
C PRO A 246 -12.79 -10.21 -4.99
N VAL A 247 -13.07 -11.43 -4.55
CA VAL A 247 -14.40 -12.03 -4.66
C VAL A 247 -14.87 -12.59 -3.32
N HIS A 248 -16.17 -12.54 -3.11
CA HIS A 248 -16.82 -13.24 -2.03
C HIS A 248 -17.55 -14.46 -2.59
N PHE A 249 -17.32 -15.63 -2.00
CA PHE A 249 -18.00 -16.86 -2.38
C PHE A 249 -19.14 -17.15 -1.40
N ARG A 250 -20.35 -17.32 -1.91
CA ARG A 250 -21.53 -17.53 -1.06
C ARG A 250 -21.53 -18.93 -0.45
N GLY A 251 -21.59 -18.98 0.88
CA GLY A 251 -21.67 -20.24 1.63
C GLY A 251 -20.49 -21.16 1.34
N ASN A 252 -20.74 -22.45 1.14
CA ASN A 252 -19.70 -23.46 0.91
C ASN A 252 -19.42 -23.71 -0.58
N TYR A 253 -19.72 -22.75 -1.46
CA TYR A 253 -19.65 -22.94 -2.92
C TYR A 253 -18.28 -23.42 -3.40
N TYR A 254 -17.22 -22.86 -2.83
CA TYR A 254 -15.83 -23.19 -3.13
C TYR A 254 -15.37 -24.57 -2.60
N ARG A 255 -16.17 -25.26 -1.76
CA ARG A 255 -15.82 -26.56 -1.18
C ARG A 255 -16.25 -27.77 -2.02
N ARG A 256 -16.88 -27.53 -3.16
CA ARG A 256 -17.31 -28.63 -4.04
C ARG A 256 -16.09 -29.33 -4.66
N PRO A 257 -16.15 -30.65 -4.91
CA PRO A 257 -15.07 -31.36 -5.59
C PRO A 257 -14.75 -30.73 -6.95
N GLY A 258 -13.46 -30.53 -7.24
CA GLY A 258 -12.99 -29.95 -8.50
C GLY A 258 -13.29 -28.45 -8.67
N PHE A 259 -13.59 -27.74 -7.58
CA PHE A 259 -13.74 -26.30 -7.62
C PHE A 259 -12.41 -25.64 -8.01
N HIS A 260 -12.47 -24.83 -9.06
CA HIS A 260 -11.42 -23.90 -9.42
C HIS A 260 -12.05 -22.53 -9.71
N TYR A 261 -11.25 -21.49 -9.59
CA TYR A 261 -11.66 -20.12 -9.83
C TYR A 261 -10.67 -19.43 -10.76
N THR A 262 -11.17 -18.70 -11.76
CA THR A 262 -10.36 -17.82 -12.62
C THR A 262 -10.85 -16.39 -12.44
N PRO A 263 -10.01 -15.47 -11.95
CA PRO A 263 -10.40 -14.07 -11.83
C PRO A 263 -10.54 -13.41 -13.19
N SER A 264 -11.42 -12.40 -13.26
CA SER A 264 -11.95 -11.93 -14.53
C SER A 264 -12.17 -10.43 -14.58
N VAL A 265 -12.26 -9.78 -13.42
CA VAL A 265 -12.43 -8.33 -13.30
C VAL A 265 -11.13 -7.71 -12.85
N VAL A 266 -10.53 -6.90 -13.72
CA VAL A 266 -9.30 -6.15 -13.44
C VAL A 266 -9.66 -4.80 -12.84
N TRP A 267 -9.04 -4.45 -11.71
CA TRP A 267 -9.03 -3.09 -11.20
C TRP A 267 -7.95 -2.28 -11.91
N ASN A 268 -8.36 -1.13 -12.45
CA ASN A 268 -7.44 -0.25 -13.14
C ASN A 268 -6.52 0.45 -12.13
N ALA A 269 -5.25 0.02 -12.13
CA ALA A 269 -4.24 0.46 -11.19
C ALA A 269 -3.94 1.97 -11.22
N ARG A 270 -4.33 2.68 -12.30
CA ARG A 270 -4.22 4.15 -12.39
C ARG A 270 -5.10 4.85 -11.37
N TYR A 271 -6.21 4.25 -10.97
CA TYR A 271 -7.17 4.88 -10.05
C TYR A 271 -6.96 4.53 -8.58
N LEU A 272 -6.08 3.58 -8.27
CA LEU A 272 -5.80 3.19 -6.89
C LEU A 272 -5.46 4.37 -5.97
N PRO A 273 -4.60 5.35 -6.36
CA PRO A 273 -4.25 6.46 -5.47
C PRO A 273 -5.41 7.36 -5.05
N PHE A 274 -6.56 7.31 -5.74
CA PHE A 274 -7.71 8.16 -5.43
C PHE A 274 -8.71 7.52 -4.44
N ALA A 275 -8.54 6.23 -4.11
CA ALA A 275 -9.42 5.48 -3.23
C ALA A 275 -8.64 4.42 -2.44
N LEU A 276 -7.40 4.74 -2.06
CA LEU A 276 -6.53 3.87 -1.28
C LEU A 276 -6.76 4.11 0.21
N PHE A 277 -6.84 3.04 0.98
CA PHE A 277 -6.87 3.07 2.43
C PHE A 277 -5.81 2.11 2.98
N LEU A 278 -5.29 2.40 4.15
CA LEU A 278 -4.34 1.58 4.89
C LEU A 278 -5.05 0.92 6.06
N ARG A 279 -4.80 -0.38 6.28
CA ARG A 279 -5.14 -1.09 7.51
C ARG A 279 -3.89 -1.66 8.18
N PRO A 280 -3.25 -0.93 9.13
CA PRO A 280 -1.93 -1.28 9.64
C PRO A 280 -1.86 -2.64 10.33
N SER A 281 -2.83 -2.96 11.20
CA SER A 281 -2.88 -4.23 11.95
C SER A 281 -3.06 -5.45 11.06
N TYR A 282 -3.62 -5.26 9.86
CA TYR A 282 -3.80 -6.32 8.88
C TYR A 282 -2.74 -6.32 7.77
N GLY A 283 -1.90 -5.28 7.69
CA GLY A 283 -0.78 -5.22 6.74
C GLY A 283 -1.16 -5.01 5.27
N HIS A 284 -2.36 -4.50 4.98
CA HIS A 284 -2.87 -4.37 3.62
C HIS A 284 -3.22 -2.92 3.25
N TYR A 285 -3.07 -2.61 1.96
CA TYR A 285 -3.84 -1.55 1.34
C TYR A 285 -5.22 -2.05 0.95
N TYR A 286 -6.21 -1.17 0.97
CA TYR A 286 -7.57 -1.41 0.56
C TYR A 286 -7.96 -0.41 -0.53
N TYR A 287 -8.73 -0.86 -1.51
CA TYR A 287 -9.32 -0.01 -2.54
C TYR A 287 -10.81 0.15 -2.28
N GLY A 288 -11.34 1.37 -2.42
CA GLY A 288 -12.78 1.66 -2.42
C GLY A 288 -13.19 2.73 -1.41
N ASP A 289 -14.46 2.70 -0.98
CA ASP A 289 -15.02 3.66 -0.03
C ASP A 289 -15.02 3.08 1.40
N TYR A 290 -14.08 3.58 2.21
CA TYR A 290 -13.95 3.30 3.65
C TYR A 290 -14.02 4.59 4.49
N TYR A 291 -14.72 5.62 4.02
CA TYR A 291 -14.77 6.94 4.70
C TYR A 291 -15.72 7.01 5.92
N ALA A 292 -16.56 5.99 6.13
CA ALA A 292 -17.48 5.99 7.28
C ALA A 292 -16.73 5.79 8.61
N SER A 293 -17.13 6.50 9.67
CA SER A 293 -16.48 6.44 11.00
C SER A 293 -16.52 5.07 11.70
N SER A 294 -17.29 4.12 11.18
CA SER A 294 -17.18 2.71 11.57
C SER A 294 -15.83 2.11 11.19
N TYR A 295 -15.25 2.51 10.06
CA TYR A 295 -13.98 1.97 9.55
C TYR A 295 -12.76 2.51 10.29
N ASP A 296 -12.81 3.75 10.78
CA ASP A 296 -11.77 4.28 11.67
C ASP A 296 -11.59 3.37 12.91
N ARG A 297 -12.72 2.90 13.47
CA ARG A 297 -12.72 1.98 14.62
C ARG A 297 -12.22 0.58 14.28
N LEU A 298 -12.25 0.20 13.01
CA LEU A 298 -11.69 -1.05 12.47
C LEU A 298 -10.23 -0.89 12.00
N GLY A 299 -9.65 0.30 12.19
CA GLY A 299 -8.25 0.60 11.90
C GLY A 299 -7.96 0.94 10.44
N PHE A 300 -8.95 1.42 9.68
CA PHE A 300 -8.74 1.93 8.32
C PHE A 300 -8.36 3.41 8.36
N TYR A 301 -7.41 3.80 7.52
CA TYR A 301 -6.93 5.18 7.39
C TYR A 301 -6.83 5.56 5.91
N PRO A 302 -7.25 6.75 5.48
CA PRO A 302 -7.07 7.23 4.12
C PRO A 302 -5.59 7.54 3.80
#